data_AF-A0A967LEK6-F1
#
_entry.id   AF-A0A967LEK6-F1
#
_cell.length_a   1.000
_cell.length_b   1.000
_cell.length_c   1.000
_cell.angle_alpha   90.00
_cell.angle_beta   90.00
_cell.angle_gamma   90.00
#
_symmetry.space_group_name_H-M   'P 1'
#
loop_
_entity.id
_entity.type
_entity.pdbx_description
1 polymer ?
#
loop_
_entity_poly.entity_id
_entity_poly.type
_entity_poly.pdbx_seq_one_letter_code
_entity_poly.pdbx_strand_id
1 'polypeptide(L)' 'RALLEEALKELPKKFSEVIVMKIWGGRTFAEIGDILDISMNTAASRYRYGIEALRKRLAGARIRGDL' A
#
# COMPACT_ATOMS: atom_id res chain seq x y z
N ARG A 1 8.69 -12.72 -5.14
CA ARG A 1 9.01 -11.47 -4.41
C ARG A 1 9.00 -10.26 -5.34
N ALA A 2 9.65 -10.35 -6.52
CA ALA A 2 9.68 -9.30 -7.55
C ALA A 2 8.31 -8.69 -7.92
N LEU A 3 7.29 -9.51 -8.18
CA LEU A 3 5.96 -9.02 -8.57
C LEU A 3 5.26 -8.16 -7.52
N LEU A 4 5.49 -8.44 -6.22
CA LEU A 4 4.95 -7.59 -5.16
C LEU A 4 5.67 -6.25 -5.10
N GLU A 5 7.00 -6.25 -5.28
CA GLU A 5 7.81 -5.05 -5.31
C GLU A 5 7.47 -4.17 -6.51
N GLU A 6 7.25 -4.76 -7.69
CA GLU A 6 6.76 -4.07 -8.89
C GLU A 6 5.35 -3.51 -8.66
N ALA A 7 4.43 -4.32 -8.16
CA ALA A 7 3.07 -3.86 -7.88
C ALA A 7 3.05 -2.70 -6.86
N LEU A 8 3.95 -2.71 -5.86
CA LEU A 8 4.12 -1.60 -4.91
C LEU A 8 4.71 -0.35 -5.57
N LYS A 9 5.66 -0.50 -6.50
CA LYS A 9 6.24 0.62 -7.26
C LYS A 9 5.22 1.28 -8.19
N GLU A 10 4.28 0.49 -8.74
CA GLU A 10 3.21 0.99 -9.61
C GLU A 10 2.03 1.62 -8.85
N LEU A 11 1.99 1.47 -7.52
CA LEU A 11 0.97 2.13 -6.72
C LEU A 11 1.28 3.64 -6.61
N PRO A 12 0.25 4.51 -6.66
CA PRO A 12 0.42 5.91 -6.31
C PRO A 12 1.14 6.05 -4.96
N LYS A 13 2.17 6.90 -4.91
CA LYS A 13 3.07 7.06 -3.75
C LYS A 13 2.33 7.21 -2.41
N LYS A 14 1.24 7.99 -2.41
CA LYS A 14 0.37 8.20 -1.23
C LYS A 14 -0.22 6.90 -0.64
N PHE A 15 -0.30 5.82 -1.40
CA PHE A 15 -0.78 4.53 -0.96
C PHE A 15 0.38 3.60 -0.59
N SER A 16 1.41 3.50 -1.43
CA SER A 16 2.56 2.62 -1.18
C SER A 16 3.34 3.05 0.07
N GLU A 17 3.53 4.35 0.31
CA GLU A 17 4.21 4.83 1.53
C GLU A 17 3.49 4.42 2.82
N VAL A 18 2.16 4.54 2.85
CA VAL A 18 1.36 4.14 4.01
C VAL A 18 1.45 2.63 4.23
N ILE A 19 1.42 1.83 3.16
CA ILE A 19 1.54 0.37 3.24
C ILE A 19 2.93 -0.02 3.75
N VAL A 20 3.99 0.61 3.24
CA VAL A 20 5.37 0.35 3.65
C VAL A 20 5.55 0.64 5.14
N MET A 21 5.14 1.83 5.58
CA MET A 21 5.22 2.21 6.99
C MET A 21 4.36 1.33 7.90
N LYS A 22 3.19 0.90 7.44
CA LYS A 22 2.28 0.07 8.24
C LYS A 22 2.81 -1.35 8.44
N ILE A 23 3.30 -1.99 7.36
CA ILE A 23 3.69 -3.40 7.37
C ILE A 23 5.14 -3.58 7.79
N TRP A 24 6.08 -2.85 7.16
CA TRP A 24 7.50 -2.98 7.44
C TRP A 24 7.97 -2.03 8.53
N GLY A 25 7.38 -0.83 8.61
CA GLY A 25 7.69 0.13 9.66
C GLY A 25 7.00 -0.14 11.00
N GLY A 26 6.04 -1.07 11.05
CA GLY A 26 5.29 -1.39 12.27
C GLY A 26 4.47 -0.23 12.86
N ARG A 27 4.30 0.86 12.11
CA ARG A 27 3.68 2.10 12.61
C ARG A 27 2.16 1.96 12.77
N THR A 28 1.59 2.67 13.73
CA THR A 28 0.15 2.90 13.85
C THR A 28 -0.32 3.92 12.80
N PHE A 29 -1.62 3.97 12.51
CA PHE A 29 -2.13 5.00 11.57
C PHE A 29 -2.00 6.42 12.13
N ALA A 30 -1.95 6.57 13.46
CA ALA A 30 -1.71 7.84 14.13
C ALA A 30 -0.30 8.34 13.80
N GLU A 31 0.72 7.52 14.10
CA GLU A 31 2.12 7.85 13.81
C GLU A 31 2.37 8.09 12.31
N ILE A 32 1.72 7.31 11.43
CA ILE A 32 1.82 7.54 9.98
C ILE A 32 1.19 8.87 9.60
N GLY A 33 0.06 9.24 10.22
CA GLY A 33 -0.57 10.53 10.03
C GLY A 33 0.37 11.68 10.41
N ASP A 34 0.99 11.57 11.58
CA ASP A 34 1.95 12.56 12.07
C ASP A 34 3.19 12.68 11.15
N ILE A 35 3.75 11.56 10.69
CA ILE A 35 4.92 11.54 9.79
C ILE A 35 4.61 12.16 8.42
N LEU A 36 3.40 11.92 7.89
CA LEU A 36 3.00 12.35 6.56
C LEU A 36 2.25 13.68 6.53
N ASP A 37 2.07 14.32 7.69
CA ASP A 37 1.24 15.53 7.86
C ASP A 37 -0.17 15.36 7.29
N ILE A 38 -0.84 14.27 7.67
CA ILE A 38 -2.23 13.96 7.29
C ILE A 38 -2.99 13.42 8.49
N SER A 39 -4.33 13.46 8.43
CA SER A 39 -5.13 12.82 9.49
C SER A 39 -4.90 11.30 9.55
N MET A 40 -5.00 10.73 10.75
CA MET A 40 -5.04 9.28 10.98
C MET A 40 -6.05 8.57 10.06
N ASN A 41 -7.21 9.18 9.85
CA ASN A 41 -8.27 8.65 8.98
C ASN A 41 -7.88 8.66 7.51
N THR A 42 -7.14 9.68 7.07
CA THR A 42 -6.56 9.76 5.73
C THR A 42 -5.51 8.66 5.54
N ALA A 43 -4.64 8.42 6.53
CA ALA A 43 -3.69 7.30 6.50
C ALA A 43 -4.41 5.95 6.42
N ALA A 44 -5.41 5.70 7.29
CA ALA A 44 -6.19 4.47 7.28
C ALA A 44 -6.91 4.23 5.95
N SER A 45 -7.48 5.29 5.35
CA SER A 45 -8.16 5.19 4.06
C SER A 45 -7.18 4.94 2.92
N ARG A 46 -6.02 5.61 2.91
CA ARG A 46 -4.94 5.36 1.95
C ARG A 46 -4.42 3.92 2.03
N TYR A 47 -4.28 3.37 3.25
CA TYR A 47 -3.92 1.97 3.43
C TYR A 47 -4.96 1.04 2.80
N ARG A 48 -6.24 1.22 3.12
CA ARG A 48 -7.34 0.39 2.60
C ARG A 48 -7.40 0.43 1.07
N TYR A 49 -7.40 1.62 0.47
CA TYR A 49 -7.44 1.75 -1.00
C TYR A 49 -6.18 1.20 -1.66
N GLY A 50 -5.01 1.38 -1.04
CA GLY A 50 -3.77 0.79 -1.54
C GLY A 50 -3.78 -0.74 -1.52
N ILE A 51 -4.22 -1.36 -0.42
CA ILE A 51 -4.35 -2.82 -0.32
C ILE A 51 -5.34 -3.36 -1.37
N GLU A 52 -6.46 -2.68 -1.57
CA GLU A 52 -7.44 -3.06 -2.59
C GLU A 52 -6.84 -3.00 -4.01
N ALA A 53 -6.10 -1.93 -4.32
CA ALA A 53 -5.42 -1.77 -5.60
C ALA A 53 -4.36 -2.87 -5.83
N LEU A 54 -3.57 -3.19 -4.81
CA LEU A 54 -2.59 -4.28 -4.87
C LEU A 54 -3.27 -5.63 -5.13
N ARG A 55 -4.35 -5.93 -4.41
CA ARG A 55 -5.12 -7.17 -4.60
C ARG A 55 -5.63 -7.30 -6.03
N LYS A 56 -6.20 -6.23 -6.60
CA LYS A 56 -6.69 -6.23 -7.99
C LYS A 56 -5.57 -6.48 -9.00
N ARG A 57 -4.42 -5.83 -8.82
CA ARG A 57 -3.24 -6.01 -9.71
C ARG A 57 -2.72 -7.44 -9.65
N LEU A 58 -2.48 -7.96 -8.44
CA LEU A 58 -1.96 -9.31 -8.26
C LEU A 58 -2.95 -10.40 -8.71
N ALA A 59 -4.25 -10.18 -8.52
CA ALA A 59 -5.27 -11.07 -9.07
C ALA A 59 -5.25 -11.08 -10.61
N GLY A 60 -5.09 -9.92 -11.24
CA GLY A 60 -4.92 -9.82 -12.69
C GLY A 60 -3.65 -10.51 -13.20
N ALA A 61 -2.52 -10.35 -12.49
CA ALA A 61 -1.27 -11.04 -12.81
C ALA A 61 -1.44 -12.58 -12.71
N ARG A 62 -2.18 -13.07 -11.70
CA ARG A 62 -2.51 -14.50 -11.57
C ARG A 62 -3.25 -15.03 -12.79
N ILE A 63 -4.26 -14.28 -13.26
CA ILE A 63 -5.12 -14.70 -14.38
C ILE A 63 -4.33 -14.79 -15.68
N ARG A 64 -3.30 -13.94 -15.86
CA ARG A 64 -2.43 -13.95 -17.03
C ARG A 64 -1.31 -15.00 -16.98
N GLY A 65 -1.18 -15.74 -15.86
CA GLY A 65 -0.11 -16.72 -15.67
C GLY A 65 1.25 -16.07 -15.33
N ASP A 66 1.25 -14.80 -14.92
CA ASP A 66 2.46 -14.03 -14.62
C ASP A 66 3.01 -14.31 -13.20
N LEU A 67 2.27 -15.06 -12.37
CA LEU A 67 2.60 -15.37 -10.96
C LEU A 67 3.34 -16.69 -10.79
#